data_AF-A0A3B1DDE8-F1
#
_entry.id   AF-A0A3B1DDE8-F1
#
_cell.length_a   1.000
_cell.length_b   1.000
_cell.length_c   1.000
_cell.angle_alpha   90.00
_cell.angle_beta   90.00
_cell.angle_gamma   90.00
#
_symmetry.space_group_name_H-M   'P 1'
#
loop_
_entity.id
_entity.type
_entity.pdbx_description
1 polymer ?
#
loop_
_entity_poly.entity_id
_entity_poly.type
_entity_poly.pdbx_seq_one_letter_code
_entity_poly.pdbx_strand_id
1 'polypeptide(L)'
;MKKYLSPLIVGFGAGVLSIVPVAKSFGCCLIIPVAAFIALLLEQKANNDYSKMEIKQGLLFGLLTGLYAALFGTILDFFITFITKNNDIVATYSELQKMINQFPISEELKDNVMSILGNVVESIRTTGISLIYTFSVLVNNLILNSVFGMLGGIIGVQILNSRNQKNIT
;
A
#
# COMPACT_ATOMS: atom_id res chain seq x y z
N MET A 1 14.98 -22.11 0.01
CA MET A 1 13.79 -21.43 0.58
C MET A 1 14.02 -19.96 0.99
N LYS A 2 15.23 -19.37 0.86
CA LYS A 2 15.50 -17.97 1.28
C LYS A 2 15.11 -16.88 0.24
N LYS A 3 14.85 -17.27 -1.01
CA LYS A 3 14.73 -16.37 -2.19
C LYS A 3 13.52 -15.41 -2.19
N TYR A 4 12.55 -15.60 -1.29
CA TYR A 4 11.36 -14.75 -1.16
C TYR A 4 11.17 -14.19 0.25
N LEU A 5 12.16 -14.38 1.13
CA LEU A 5 12.10 -13.89 2.49
C LEU A 5 12.26 -12.35 2.54
N SER A 6 13.13 -11.82 1.67
CA SER A 6 13.38 -10.38 1.54
C SER A 6 12.11 -9.57 1.19
N PRO A 7 11.35 -9.89 0.13
CA PRO A 7 10.11 -9.17 -0.17
C PRO A 7 9.02 -9.35 0.89
N LEU A 8 9.01 -10.47 1.63
CA LEU A 8 8.06 -10.70 2.71
C LEU A 8 8.35 -9.83 3.94
N ILE A 9 9.61 -9.79 4.41
CA ILE A 9 9.99 -8.99 5.58
C ILE A 9 9.85 -7.50 5.27
N VAL A 10 10.33 -7.08 4.10
CA VAL A 10 10.28 -5.67 3.70
C VAL A 10 8.85 -5.24 3.36
N GLY A 11 8.06 -6.12 2.75
CA GLY A 11 6.63 -5.90 2.53
C GLY A 11 5.84 -5.77 3.83
N PHE A 12 6.13 -6.60 4.84
CA PHE A 12 5.55 -6.45 6.18
C PHE A 12 5.89 -5.09 6.81
N GLY A 13 7.18 -4.71 6.80
CA GLY A 13 7.63 -3.43 7.34
C GLY A 13 6.97 -2.24 6.63
N ALA A 14 6.90 -2.29 5.31
CA ALA A 14 6.21 -1.27 4.51
C ALA A 14 4.70 -1.22 4.82
N GLY A 15 4.06 -2.39 4.99
CA GLY A 15 2.68 -2.50 5.42
C GLY A 15 2.44 -1.79 6.75
N VAL A 16 3.25 -2.09 7.78
CA VAL A 16 3.17 -1.45 9.11
C VAL A 16 3.36 0.06 9.03
N LEU A 17 4.37 0.53 8.28
CA LEU A 17 4.63 1.96 8.08
C LEU A 17 3.47 2.68 7.38
N SER A 18 2.76 1.98 6.49
CA SER A 18 1.65 2.56 5.70
C SER A 18 0.39 2.82 6.53
N ILE A 19 0.32 2.34 7.77
CA ILE A 19 -0.83 2.57 8.67
C ILE A 19 -0.67 3.86 9.49
N VAL A 20 0.56 4.28 9.75
CA VAL A 20 0.80 5.48 10.54
C VAL A 20 0.26 6.69 9.76
N PRO A 21 -0.67 7.51 10.31
CA PRO A 21 -1.37 8.56 9.57
C PRO A 21 -0.45 9.53 8.82
N VAL A 22 0.72 9.84 9.40
CA VAL A 22 1.73 10.72 8.80
C VAL A 22 2.45 10.07 7.61
N ALA A 23 2.61 8.75 7.62
CA ALA A 23 3.33 7.99 6.60
C ALA A 23 2.40 7.38 5.53
N LYS A 24 1.10 7.21 5.84
CA LYS A 24 0.08 6.64 4.94
C LYS A 24 -0.02 7.40 3.61
N SER A 25 0.02 8.73 3.63
CA SER A 25 -0.02 9.57 2.42
C SER A 25 1.20 9.39 1.50
N PHE A 26 2.34 8.96 2.05
CA PHE A 26 3.56 8.65 1.28
C PHE A 26 3.70 7.15 1.01
N GLY A 27 2.78 6.32 1.52
CA GLY A 27 2.81 4.87 1.46
C GLY A 27 2.98 4.34 0.04
N CYS A 28 1.94 4.50 -0.78
CA CYS A 28 1.89 3.91 -2.12
C CYS A 28 3.00 4.42 -3.06
N CYS A 29 3.40 5.69 -2.98
CA CYS A 29 4.30 6.30 -3.97
C CYS A 29 5.77 6.37 -3.54
N LEU A 30 6.08 6.31 -2.25
CA LEU A 30 7.45 6.47 -1.74
C LEU A 30 7.90 5.26 -0.93
N ILE A 31 7.10 4.86 0.06
CA ILE A 31 7.46 3.75 0.96
C ILE A 31 7.50 2.44 0.20
N ILE A 32 6.50 2.15 -0.63
CA ILE A 32 6.43 0.90 -1.40
C ILE A 32 7.57 0.78 -2.44
N PRO A 33 7.89 1.80 -3.26
CA PRO A 33 9.04 1.72 -4.15
C PRO A 33 10.39 1.58 -3.43
N VAL A 34 10.57 2.31 -2.32
CA VAL A 34 11.79 2.20 -1.50
C VAL A 34 11.90 0.81 -0.86
N ALA A 35 10.79 0.25 -0.39
CA ALA A 35 10.71 -1.10 0.13
C ALA A 35 11.11 -2.13 -0.95
N ALA A 36 10.59 -2.00 -2.17
CA ALA A 36 10.98 -2.87 -3.28
C ALA A 36 12.50 -2.78 -3.60
N PHE A 37 13.08 -1.59 -3.53
CA PHE A 37 14.53 -1.40 -3.68
C PHE A 37 15.34 -2.06 -2.56
N ILE A 38 14.92 -1.90 -1.30
CA ILE A 38 15.58 -2.53 -0.14
C ILE A 38 15.48 -4.05 -0.23
N ALA A 39 14.35 -4.61 -0.70
CA ALA A 39 14.20 -6.04 -0.90
C ALA A 39 15.22 -6.60 -1.91
N LEU A 40 15.49 -5.87 -3.00
CA LEU A 40 16.51 -6.24 -3.98
C LEU A 40 17.94 -6.11 -3.43
N LEU A 41 18.21 -5.05 -2.66
CA LEU A 41 19.49 -4.86 -1.97
C LEU A 41 19.79 -6.00 -1.00
N LEU A 42 18.80 -6.41 -0.22
CA LEU A 42 18.92 -7.53 0.72
C LEU A 42 19.14 -8.84 -0.02
N GLU A 43 18.51 -9.06 -1.18
CA GLU A 43 18.72 -10.25 -2.00
C GLU A 43 20.17 -10.35 -2.52
N GLN A 44 20.74 -9.26 -3.04
CA GLN A 44 22.15 -9.24 -3.46
C GLN A 44 23.09 -9.52 -2.29
N LYS A 45 22.85 -8.87 -1.14
CA LYS A 45 23.68 -9.04 0.06
C LYS A 45 23.56 -10.43 0.68
N ALA A 46 22.37 -11.05 0.64
CA ALA A 46 22.13 -12.38 1.19
C ALA A 46 22.77 -13.48 0.34
N ASN A 47 22.78 -13.31 -0.98
CA ASN A 47 23.39 -14.28 -1.90
C ASN A 47 24.87 -13.98 -2.22
N ASN A 48 25.41 -12.85 -1.77
CA ASN A 48 26.73 -12.33 -2.17
C ASN A 48 26.93 -12.30 -3.70
N ASP A 49 25.84 -12.15 -4.44
CA ASP A 49 25.83 -12.13 -5.90
C ASP A 49 25.51 -10.71 -6.38
N TYR A 50 26.53 -10.06 -6.94
CA TYR A 50 26.45 -8.71 -7.48
C TYR A 50 26.37 -8.70 -9.01
N SER A 51 26.09 -9.86 -9.62
CA SER A 51 25.88 -9.98 -11.06
C SER A 51 24.71 -9.13 -11.54
N LYS A 52 24.67 -8.87 -12.85
CA LYS A 52 23.65 -8.04 -13.48
C LYS A 52 22.27 -8.68 -13.27
N MET A 53 21.43 -8.03 -12.47
CA MET A 53 20.06 -8.48 -12.25
C MET A 53 19.19 -8.21 -13.47
N GLU A 54 18.33 -9.18 -13.78
CA GLU A 54 17.33 -9.04 -14.83
C GLU A 54 16.16 -8.17 -14.37
N ILE A 55 15.58 -7.39 -15.29
CA ILE A 55 14.39 -6.57 -15.03
C ILE A 55 13.21 -7.45 -14.56
N LYS A 56 13.10 -8.68 -15.08
CA LYS A 56 12.08 -9.65 -14.66
C LYS A 56 12.17 -9.99 -13.16
N GLN A 57 13.38 -10.07 -12.62
CA GLN A 57 13.57 -10.30 -11.18
C GLN A 57 13.13 -9.07 -10.37
N GLY A 58 13.49 -7.87 -10.81
CA GLY A 58 13.03 -6.61 -10.21
C GLY A 58 11.51 -6.48 -10.17
N LEU A 59 10.85 -6.77 -11.29
CA LEU A 59 9.39 -6.81 -11.38
C LEU A 59 8.76 -7.78 -10.38
N LEU A 60 9.28 -9.01 -10.31
CA LEU A 60 8.73 -10.04 -9.44
C LEU A 60 8.90 -9.69 -7.96
N PHE A 61 10.09 -9.21 -7.56
CA PHE A 61 10.36 -8.79 -6.19
C PHE A 61 9.54 -7.57 -5.80
N GLY A 62 9.42 -6.60 -6.71
CA GLY A 62 8.58 -5.41 -6.51
C GLY A 62 7.11 -5.74 -6.34
N LEU A 63 6.57 -6.60 -7.21
CA LEU A 63 5.19 -7.08 -7.14
C LEU A 63 4.92 -7.81 -5.82
N LEU A 64 5.79 -8.77 -5.44
CA LEU A 64 5.63 -9.52 -4.20
C LEU A 64 5.70 -8.62 -2.97
N THR A 65 6.63 -7.66 -2.95
CA THR A 65 6.74 -6.67 -1.86
C THR A 65 5.47 -5.83 -1.74
N GLY A 66 4.94 -5.35 -2.88
CA GLY A 66 3.69 -4.58 -2.94
C GLY A 66 2.47 -5.38 -2.48
N LEU A 67 2.36 -6.65 -2.90
CA LEU A 67 1.29 -7.55 -2.48
C LEU A 67 1.33 -7.83 -0.98
N TYR A 68 2.50 -8.14 -0.42
CA TYR A 68 2.64 -8.35 1.02
C TYR A 68 2.33 -7.07 1.80
N ALA A 69 2.79 -5.92 1.34
CA ALA A 69 2.48 -4.64 1.98
C ALA A 69 0.98 -4.31 1.93
N ALA A 70 0.30 -4.56 0.81
CA ALA A 70 -1.15 -4.40 0.71
C ALA A 70 -1.90 -5.34 1.66
N LEU A 71 -1.51 -6.61 1.72
CA LEU A 71 -2.11 -7.61 2.60
C LEU A 71 -1.94 -7.21 4.08
N PHE A 72 -0.71 -7.02 4.54
CA PHE A 72 -0.44 -6.69 5.94
C PHE A 72 -0.95 -5.30 6.32
N GLY A 73 -0.82 -4.32 5.41
CA GLY A 73 -1.36 -2.97 5.58
C GLY A 73 -2.86 -3.00 5.84
N THR A 74 -3.60 -3.77 5.03
CA THR A 74 -5.06 -3.87 5.16
C THR A 74 -5.50 -4.66 6.39
N ILE A 75 -4.79 -5.75 6.72
CA ILE A 75 -5.09 -6.54 7.93
C ILE A 75 -4.92 -5.68 9.19
N LEU A 76 -3.82 -4.92 9.28
CA LEU A 76 -3.57 -4.06 10.44
C LEU A 76 -4.52 -2.86 10.49
N ASP A 77 -4.83 -2.23 9.35
CA ASP A 77 -5.84 -1.16 9.27
C ASP A 77 -7.22 -1.67 9.72
N PHE A 78 -7.57 -2.90 9.35
CA PHE A 78 -8.77 -3.59 9.84
C PHE A 78 -8.74 -3.81 11.35
N PHE A 79 -7.64 -4.34 11.91
CA PHE A 79 -7.52 -4.55 13.37
C PHE A 79 -7.61 -3.24 14.15
N ILE A 80 -6.96 -2.17 13.66
CA ILE A 80 -7.00 -0.85 14.30
C ILE A 80 -8.40 -0.26 14.23
N THR A 81 -9.06 -0.34 13.07
CA THR A 81 -10.44 0.14 12.90
C THR A 81 -11.40 -0.63 13.79
N PHE A 82 -11.21 -1.96 13.92
CA PHE A 82 -12.03 -2.80 14.79
C PHE A 82 -11.94 -2.42 16.27
N ILE A 83 -10.72 -2.16 16.77
CA ILE A 83 -10.49 -1.79 18.16
C ILE A 83 -10.91 -0.33 18.44
N THR A 84 -10.53 0.59 17.54
CA THR A 84 -10.72 2.03 17.74
C THR A 84 -12.15 2.47 17.38
N LYS A 85 -12.89 1.66 16.61
CA LYS A 85 -14.19 1.99 16.00
C LYS A 85 -14.18 3.32 15.24
N ASN A 86 -13.00 3.70 14.77
CA ASN A 86 -12.72 4.95 14.09
C ASN A 86 -11.75 4.66 12.95
N ASN A 87 -11.94 5.33 11.83
CA ASN A 87 -11.10 5.22 10.65
C ASN A 87 -11.08 6.55 9.88
N ASP A 88 -10.27 6.62 8.82
CA ASP A 88 -10.14 7.83 8.00
C ASP A 88 -11.49 8.31 7.44
N ILE A 89 -12.40 7.40 7.08
CA ILE A 89 -13.73 7.79 6.57
C ILE A 89 -14.59 8.42 7.67
N VAL A 90 -14.60 7.85 8.88
CA VAL A 90 -15.36 8.41 10.00
C VAL A 90 -14.82 9.79 10.38
N ALA A 91 -13.50 9.97 10.34
CA ALA A 91 -12.85 11.25 10.63
C ALA A 91 -13.13 12.32 9.56
N THR A 92 -13.12 11.93 8.27
CA THR A 92 -13.32 12.85 7.14
C THR A 92 -14.77 12.98 6.69
N TYR A 93 -15.71 12.22 7.28
CA TYR A 93 -17.10 12.18 6.85
C TYR A 93 -17.74 13.57 6.76
N SER A 94 -17.52 14.45 7.74
CA SER A 94 -18.10 15.80 7.73
C SER A 94 -17.57 16.67 6.57
N GLU A 95 -16.34 16.44 6.13
CA GLU A 95 -15.74 17.14 4.99
C GLU A 95 -16.26 16.56 3.68
N LEU A 96 -16.39 15.23 3.59
CA LEU A 96 -16.99 14.55 2.44
C LEU A 96 -18.43 15.01 2.20
N GLN A 97 -19.23 15.18 3.26
CA GLN A 97 -20.58 15.73 3.16
C GLN A 97 -20.58 17.14 2.53
N LYS A 98 -19.68 18.02 2.98
CA LYS A 98 -19.55 19.37 2.42
C LYS A 98 -19.14 19.32 0.95
N MET A 99 -18.22 18.43 0.58
CA MET A 99 -17.74 18.28 -0.79
C MET A 99 -18.85 17.77 -1.72
N ILE A 100 -19.64 16.78 -1.29
CA ILE A 100 -20.76 16.22 -2.08
C ILE A 100 -21.84 17.27 -2.30
N ASN A 101 -22.17 18.06 -1.28
CA ASN A 101 -23.17 19.12 -1.37
C ASN A 101 -22.76 20.23 -2.36
N GLN A 102 -21.45 20.49 -2.48
CA GLN A 102 -20.89 21.47 -3.40
C GLN A 102 -20.72 20.94 -4.84
N PHE A 103 -20.86 19.64 -5.06
CA PHE A 103 -20.65 19.03 -6.36
C PHE A 103 -21.88 19.26 -7.27
N PRO A 104 -21.69 19.62 -8.56
CA PRO A 104 -22.78 19.92 -9.48
C PRO A 104 -23.42 18.63 -10.05
N ILE A 105 -23.99 17.82 -9.17
CA ILE A 105 -24.73 16.58 -9.48
C ILE A 105 -26.18 16.72 -9.02
N SER A 106 -27.07 15.88 -9.57
CA SER A 106 -28.47 15.87 -9.16
C SER A 106 -28.61 15.57 -7.67
N GLU A 107 -29.60 16.21 -7.03
CA GLU A 107 -29.87 16.03 -5.59
C GLU A 107 -30.17 14.56 -5.25
N GLU A 108 -30.85 13.82 -6.13
CA GLU A 108 -31.08 12.38 -5.97
C GLU A 108 -29.77 11.58 -5.93
N LEU A 109 -28.75 11.96 -6.71
CA LEU A 109 -27.45 11.29 -6.67
C LEU A 109 -26.72 11.61 -5.36
N LYS A 110 -26.81 12.86 -4.89
CA LYS A 110 -26.20 13.29 -3.63
C LYS A 110 -26.78 12.50 -2.47
N ASP A 111 -28.10 12.38 -2.39
CA ASP A 111 -28.78 11.63 -1.33
C ASP A 111 -28.38 10.15 -1.32
N ASN A 112 -28.29 9.52 -2.50
CA ASN A 112 -27.84 8.14 -2.63
C ASN A 112 -26.39 7.96 -2.15
N VAL A 113 -25.47 8.84 -2.55
CA VAL A 113 -24.06 8.79 -2.11
C VAL A 113 -23.95 9.02 -0.60
N MET A 114 -24.69 10.00 -0.07
CA MET A 114 -24.70 10.34 1.35
C MET A 114 -25.27 9.21 2.21
N SER A 115 -26.31 8.54 1.73
CA SER A 115 -26.90 7.36 2.35
C SER A 115 -25.90 6.19 2.42
N ILE A 116 -25.21 5.89 1.31
CA ILE A 116 -24.18 4.84 1.28
C ILE A 116 -23.04 5.15 2.24
N LEU A 117 -22.52 6.38 2.21
CA LEU A 117 -21.44 6.79 3.11
C LEU A 117 -21.87 6.81 4.58
N GLY A 118 -23.10 7.26 4.86
CA GLY A 118 -23.69 7.24 6.19
C GLY A 118 -23.80 5.82 6.75
N ASN A 119 -24.31 4.88 5.95
CA ASN A 119 -24.40 3.46 6.33
C ASN A 119 -23.02 2.85 6.61
N VAL A 120 -22.00 3.21 5.83
CA VAL A 120 -20.61 2.76 6.06
C VAL A 120 -20.07 3.32 7.38
N VAL A 121 -20.23 4.62 7.63
CA VAL A 121 -19.79 5.30 8.86
C VAL A 121 -20.49 4.73 10.09
N GLU A 122 -21.80 4.53 10.01
CA GLU A 122 -22.59 3.97 11.10
C GLU A 122 -22.21 2.52 11.40
N SER A 123 -21.98 1.70 10.37
CA SER A 123 -21.47 0.34 10.53
C SER A 123 -20.12 0.32 11.26
N ILE A 124 -19.20 1.23 10.90
CA ILE A 124 -17.89 1.34 11.55
C ILE A 124 -18.02 1.80 13.00
N ARG A 125 -18.87 2.79 13.31
CA ARG A 125 -19.04 3.31 14.68
C ARG A 125 -19.71 2.28 15.61
N THR A 126 -20.66 1.51 15.09
CA THR A 126 -21.43 0.54 15.90
C THR A 126 -20.66 -0.77 16.06
N THR A 127 -20.29 -1.40 14.96
CA THR A 127 -19.69 -2.75 14.93
C THR A 127 -18.16 -2.76 14.83
N GLY A 128 -17.53 -1.62 14.54
CA GLY A 128 -16.08 -1.54 14.28
C GLY A 128 -15.67 -2.06 12.90
N ILE A 129 -16.63 -2.52 12.08
CA ILE A 129 -16.36 -3.17 10.79
C ILE A 129 -17.29 -2.62 9.74
N SER A 130 -16.72 -2.28 8.58
CA SER A 130 -17.49 -2.22 7.33
C SER A 130 -16.81 -3.12 6.31
N LEU A 131 -17.50 -4.19 5.90
CA LEU A 131 -17.04 -5.12 4.88
C LEU A 131 -16.79 -4.41 3.56
N ILE A 132 -17.68 -3.48 3.20
CA ILE A 132 -17.57 -2.67 1.98
C ILE A 132 -16.30 -1.82 2.06
N TYR A 133 -16.07 -1.13 3.17
CA TYR A 133 -14.86 -0.32 3.35
C TYR A 133 -13.58 -1.17 3.27
N THR A 134 -13.55 -2.27 4.01
CA THR A 134 -12.37 -3.15 4.08
C THR A 134 -12.03 -3.71 2.71
N PHE A 135 -13.03 -4.14 1.95
CA PHE A 135 -12.84 -4.66 0.60
C PHE A 135 -12.38 -3.56 -0.37
N SER A 136 -12.96 -2.36 -0.31
CA SER A 136 -12.52 -1.22 -1.12
C SER A 136 -11.08 -0.83 -0.84
N VAL A 137 -10.70 -0.76 0.44
CA VAL A 137 -9.31 -0.47 0.85
C VAL A 137 -8.37 -1.57 0.38
N LEU A 138 -8.75 -2.85 0.52
CA LEU A 138 -7.94 -3.97 0.06
C LEU A 138 -7.66 -3.89 -1.44
N VAL A 139 -8.70 -3.74 -2.26
CA VAL A 139 -8.57 -3.68 -3.72
C VAL A 139 -7.73 -2.48 -4.14
N ASN A 140 -7.97 -1.31 -3.54
CA ASN A 140 -7.21 -0.09 -3.83
C ASN A 140 -5.73 -0.26 -3.48
N ASN A 141 -5.43 -0.75 -2.28
CA ASN A 141 -4.05 -0.98 -1.84
C ASN A 141 -3.37 -2.06 -2.68
N LEU A 142 -4.09 -3.11 -3.08
CA LEU A 142 -3.55 -4.19 -3.89
C LEU A 142 -3.16 -3.70 -5.28
N ILE A 143 -4.00 -2.88 -5.92
CA ILE A 143 -3.68 -2.30 -7.23
C ILE A 143 -2.52 -1.31 -7.11
N LEU A 144 -2.63 -0.31 -6.21
CA LEU A 144 -1.64 0.75 -6.09
C LEU A 144 -0.27 0.20 -5.65
N ASN A 145 -0.23 -0.59 -4.58
CA ASN A 145 1.04 -1.10 -4.06
C ASN A 145 1.69 -2.08 -5.04
N SER A 146 0.92 -2.83 -5.82
CA SER A 146 1.48 -3.70 -6.87
C SER A 146 2.12 -2.88 -7.98
N VAL A 147 1.43 -1.85 -8.49
CA VAL A 147 1.95 -0.98 -9.55
C VAL A 147 3.22 -0.27 -9.08
N PHE A 148 3.16 0.40 -7.93
CA PHE A 148 4.31 1.14 -7.41
C PHE A 148 5.43 0.23 -6.91
N GLY A 149 5.11 -0.95 -6.40
CA GLY A 149 6.10 -1.98 -6.05
C GLY A 149 6.88 -2.44 -7.28
N MET A 150 6.19 -2.73 -8.39
CA MET A 150 6.83 -3.07 -9.66
C MET A 150 7.71 -1.94 -10.19
N LEU A 151 7.23 -0.69 -10.16
CA LEU A 151 8.04 0.47 -10.58
C LEU A 151 9.30 0.62 -9.73
N GLY A 152 9.18 0.53 -8.40
CA GLY A 152 10.31 0.56 -7.49
C GLY A 152 11.29 -0.59 -7.71
N GLY A 153 10.79 -1.78 -8.04
CA GLY A 153 11.61 -2.93 -8.39
C GLY A 153 12.41 -2.74 -9.68
N ILE A 154 11.80 -2.21 -10.73
CA ILE A 154 12.49 -1.90 -12.00
C ILE A 154 13.57 -0.84 -11.78
N ILE A 155 13.20 0.28 -11.16
CA ILE A 155 14.12 1.38 -10.85
C ILE A 155 15.26 0.86 -9.97
N GLY A 156 14.94 0.02 -9.00
CA GLY A 156 15.91 -0.59 -8.10
C GLY A 156 16.95 -1.45 -8.81
N VAL A 157 16.52 -2.30 -9.76
CA VAL A 157 17.44 -3.09 -10.59
C VAL A 157 18.37 -2.20 -11.41
N GLN A 158 17.86 -1.13 -12.01
CA GLN A 158 18.69 -0.20 -12.79
C GLN A 158 19.76 0.49 -11.93
N ILE A 159 19.37 0.98 -10.74
CA ILE A 159 20.29 1.61 -9.79
C ILE A 159 21.36 0.61 -9.33
N LEU A 160 20.96 -0.61 -8.96
CA LEU A 160 21.90 -1.63 -8.45
C LEU A 160 22.87 -2.11 -9.52
N ASN A 161 22.39 -2.35 -10.74
CA ASN A 161 23.25 -2.72 -11.85
C ASN A 161 24.26 -1.61 -12.19
N SER A 162 23.85 -0.34 -12.15
CA SER A 162 24.75 0.80 -12.38
C SER A 162 25.80 0.93 -11.27
N ARG A 163 25.42 0.73 -10.00
CA ARG A 163 26.36 0.76 -8.87
C ARG A 163 27.36 -0.39 -8.90
N ASN A 164 26.90 -1.60 -9.23
CA ASN A 164 27.78 -2.78 -9.26
C ASN A 164 28.78 -2.70 -10.43
N GLN A 165 28.37 -2.15 -11.58
CA GLN A 165 29.31 -1.88 -12.69
C GLN A 165 30.41 -0.88 -12.30
N LYS A 166 30.06 0.19 -11.55
CA LYS A 166 31.03 1.17 -11.07
C LYS A 166 32.04 0.62 -10.05
N ASN A 167 31.71 -0.43 -9.32
CA ASN A 167 32.63 -1.06 -8.36
C ASN A 167 33.57 -2.09 -9.00
N ILE A 168 33.38 -2.44 -10.28
CA ILE A 168 34.19 -3.43 -11.01
C ILE A 168 35.23 -2.75 -11.93
N THR A 169 35.01 -1.48 -12.30
CA THR A 169 36.03 -0.57 -12.91
C THR A 169 36.81 0.17 -11.85
#